data_AF-A0A969WK47-F1
#
_entry.id   AF-A0A969WK47-F1
#
_cell.length_a   1.000
_cell.length_b   1.000
_cell.length_c   1.000
_cell.angle_alpha   90.00
_cell.angle_beta   90.00
_cell.angle_gamma   90.00
#
_symmetry.space_group_name_H-M   'P 1'
#
loop_
_entity.id
_entity.type
_entity.pdbx_description
1 polymer ?
#
loop_
_entity_poly.entity_id
_entity_poly.type
_entity_poly.pdbx_seq_one_letter_code
_entity_poly.pdbx_strand_id
1 'polypeptide(L)'
;MKDRPSNKQRTKKVSRQQTLARRRQLDRARRERRRMRQRNQERERIRRQFKFRRKVMKRYRWLRQQISEKEAVQQVLAEYAPGYSKQ
;
A
#
# COMPACT_ATOMS: atom_id res chain seq x y z
N MET A 1 16.37 0.95 -65.05
CA MET A 1 16.14 0.91 -63.59
C MET A 1 14.63 0.84 -63.39
N LYS A 2 14.08 -0.24 -62.83
CA LYS A 2 12.64 -0.40 -62.58
C LYS A 2 12.36 -0.10 -61.11
N ASP A 3 11.50 0.87 -60.85
CA ASP A 3 11.07 1.29 -59.53
C ASP A 3 10.47 0.13 -58.75
N ARG A 4 11.01 -0.15 -57.56
CA ARG A 4 10.39 -1.09 -56.60
C ARG A 4 9.11 -0.44 -56.06
N PRO A 5 7.92 -1.03 -56.24
CA PRO A 5 6.74 -0.53 -55.57
C PRO A 5 6.91 -0.71 -54.06
N SER A 6 6.92 0.40 -53.33
CA SER A 6 6.89 0.38 -51.86
C SER A 6 5.66 -0.40 -51.41
N ASN A 7 5.86 -1.50 -50.70
CA ASN A 7 4.80 -2.32 -50.13
C ASN A 7 4.11 -1.52 -49.00
N LYS A 8 3.15 -0.66 -49.37
CA LYS A 8 2.35 0.12 -48.42
C LYS A 8 1.49 -0.85 -47.63
N GLN A 9 1.92 -1.18 -46.41
CA GLN A 9 1.18 -2.05 -45.50
C GLN A 9 -0.22 -1.45 -45.27
N ARG A 10 -1.24 -2.21 -45.66
CA ARG A 10 -2.65 -1.83 -45.54
C ARG A 10 -3.03 -1.89 -44.06
N THR A 11 -3.38 -0.75 -43.45
CA THR A 11 -3.81 -0.73 -42.05
C THR A 11 -5.11 -1.52 -41.90
N LYS A 12 -5.14 -2.48 -40.95
CA LYS A 12 -6.37 -3.23 -40.64
C LYS A 12 -7.44 -2.25 -40.22
N LYS A 13 -8.63 -2.31 -40.84
CA LYS A 13 -9.80 -1.53 -40.41
C LYS A 13 -10.17 -1.95 -38.99
N VAL A 14 -9.78 -1.16 -37.99
CA VAL A 14 -10.16 -1.41 -36.61
C VAL A 14 -11.62 -1.00 -36.47
N SER A 15 -12.49 -1.96 -36.13
CA SER A 15 -13.89 -1.66 -35.92
C SER A 15 -14.05 -0.76 -34.69
N ARG A 16 -15.01 0.18 -34.73
CA ARG A 16 -15.33 1.04 -33.57
C ARG A 16 -15.58 0.19 -32.30
N GLN A 17 -16.19 -0.99 -32.45
CA GLN A 17 -16.44 -1.91 -31.34
C GLN A 17 -15.13 -2.46 -30.75
N GLN A 18 -14.12 -2.78 -31.57
CA GLN A 18 -12.81 -3.24 -31.09
C GLN A 18 -12.10 -2.16 -30.28
N THR A 19 -12.16 -0.91 -30.74
CA THR A 19 -11.61 0.24 -30.01
C THR A 19 -12.33 0.46 -28.67
N LEU A 20 -13.66 0.39 -28.65
CA LEU A 20 -14.45 0.52 -27.42
C LEU A 20 -14.21 -0.62 -26.43
N ALA A 21 -14.10 -1.86 -26.92
CA ALA A 21 -13.79 -3.01 -26.09
C ALA A 21 -12.41 -2.86 -25.42
N ARG A 22 -11.40 -2.43 -26.17
CA ARG A 22 -10.06 -2.18 -25.63
C ARG A 22 -10.05 -1.05 -24.59
N ARG A 23 -10.81 0.05 -24.82
CA ARG A 23 -10.97 1.12 -23.82
C ARG A 23 -11.61 0.61 -22.53
N ARG A 24 -12.70 -0.16 -22.64
CA ARG A 24 -13.36 -0.78 -21.47
C ARG A 24 -12.44 -1.70 -20.69
N GLN A 25 -11.61 -2.49 -21.38
CA GLN A 25 -10.62 -3.36 -20.74
C GLN A 25 -9.58 -2.55 -19.96
N LEU A 26 -9.04 -1.49 -20.57
CA LEU A 26 -8.08 -0.60 -19.91
C LEU A 26 -8.68 0.09 -18.68
N ASP A 27 -9.93 0.55 -18.78
CA ASP A 27 -10.61 1.18 -17.64
C ASP A 27 -10.87 0.19 -16.51
N ARG A 28 -11.27 -1.06 -16.82
CA ARG A 28 -11.39 -2.13 -15.82
C ARG A 28 -10.05 -2.38 -15.13
N ALA A 29 -8.97 -2.52 -15.90
CA ALA A 29 -7.62 -2.72 -15.36
C ALA A 29 -7.17 -1.54 -14.48
N ARG A 30 -7.48 -0.29 -14.88
CA ARG A 30 -7.20 0.90 -14.06
C ARG A 30 -7.96 0.88 -12.73
N ARG A 31 -9.25 0.55 -12.74
CA ARG A 31 -10.06 0.44 -11.52
C ARG A 31 -9.55 -0.66 -10.60
N GLU A 32 -9.21 -1.82 -11.15
CA GLU A 32 -8.65 -2.93 -10.38
C GLU A 32 -7.31 -2.56 -9.73
N ARG A 33 -6.39 -1.94 -10.48
CA ARG A 33 -5.13 -1.40 -9.93
C ARG A 33 -5.36 -0.43 -8.78
N ARG A 34 -6.36 0.45 -8.89
CA ARG A 34 -6.72 1.39 -7.81
C ARG A 34 -7.22 0.64 -6.56
N ARG A 35 -8.11 -0.35 -6.72
CA ARG A 35 -8.60 -1.18 -5.61
C ARG A 35 -7.46 -1.94 -4.93
N MET A 36 -6.55 -2.51 -5.71
CA MET A 36 -5.37 -3.22 -5.18
C MET A 36 -4.45 -2.29 -4.39
N ARG A 37 -4.19 -1.07 -4.88
CA ARG A 37 -3.42 -0.06 -4.14
C ARG A 37 -4.06 0.30 -2.80
N GLN A 38 -5.37 0.54 -2.78
CA GLN A 38 -6.10 0.85 -1.54
C GLN A 38 -6.03 -0.29 -0.52
N ARG A 39 -6.28 -1.54 -0.96
CA ARG A 39 -6.14 -2.72 -0.11
C ARG A 39 -4.73 -2.88 0.45
N ASN A 40 -3.70 -2.62 -0.37
CA ASN A 40 -2.32 -2.69 0.08
C ASN A 40 -2.00 -1.61 1.12
N GLN A 41 -2.47 -0.37 0.92
CA GLN A 41 -2.32 0.71 1.89
C GLN A 41 -2.98 0.37 3.24
N GLU A 42 -4.18 -0.20 3.22
CA GLU A 42 -4.87 -0.64 4.42
C GLU A 42 -4.11 -1.75 5.15
N ARG A 43 -3.66 -2.77 4.41
CA ARG A 43 -2.82 -3.84 4.96
C ARG A 43 -1.52 -3.31 5.57
N GLU A 44 -0.89 -2.32 4.93
CA GLU A 44 0.30 -1.68 5.48
C GLU A 44 0.00 -0.90 6.76
N ARG A 45 -1.12 -0.17 6.83
CA ARG A 45 -1.54 0.52 8.07
C ARG A 45 -1.71 -0.48 9.21
N ILE A 46 -2.43 -1.57 8.98
CA ILE A 46 -2.63 -2.64 9.98
C ILE A 46 -1.28 -3.26 10.39
N ARG A 47 -0.41 -3.57 9.44
CA ARG A 47 0.93 -4.11 9.71
C ARG A 47 1.77 -3.15 10.56
N ARG A 48 1.74 -1.85 10.28
CA ARG A 48 2.46 -0.82 11.05
C ARG A 48 1.93 -0.75 12.48
N GLN A 49 0.61 -0.72 12.67
CA GLN A 49 -0.02 -0.74 13.98
C GLN A 49 0.35 -2.00 14.77
N PHE A 50 0.33 -3.18 14.15
CA PHE A 50 0.74 -4.42 14.79
C PHE A 50 2.22 -4.40 15.21
N LYS A 51 3.11 -3.97 14.32
CA LYS A 51 4.54 -3.82 14.62
C LYS A 51 4.78 -2.85 15.78
N PHE A 52 4.06 -1.73 15.79
CA PHE A 52 4.12 -0.76 16.88
C PHE A 52 3.68 -1.38 18.21
N ARG A 53 2.49 -2.00 18.26
CA ARG A 53 1.99 -2.73 19.45
C ARG A 53 3.01 -3.76 19.94
N ARG A 54 3.59 -4.55 19.03
CA ARG A 54 4.62 -5.54 19.38
C ARG A 54 5.88 -4.89 19.96
N LYS A 55 6.33 -3.75 19.41
CA LYS A 55 7.48 -2.99 19.92
C LYS A 55 7.22 -2.49 21.34
N VAL A 56 6.07 -1.86 21.56
CA VAL A 56 5.61 -1.38 22.87
C VAL A 56 5.56 -2.52 23.89
N MET A 57 4.90 -3.64 23.56
CA MET A 57 4.79 -4.79 24.45
C MET A 57 6.14 -5.44 24.76
N LYS A 58 7.05 -5.52 23.77
CA LYS A 58 8.41 -6.04 24.00
C LYS A 58 9.17 -5.15 25.00
N ARG A 59 9.09 -3.83 24.86
CA ARG A 59 9.71 -2.88 25.78
C ARG A 59 9.11 -2.99 27.18
N TYR A 60 7.78 -3.02 27.29
CA TYR A 60 7.08 -3.19 28.55
C TYR A 60 7.49 -4.47 29.28
N ARG A 61 7.51 -5.62 28.58
CA ARG A 61 7.91 -6.90 29.18
C ARG A 61 9.35 -6.87 29.70
N TRP A 62 10.26 -6.24 28.97
CA TRP A 62 11.65 -6.07 29.41
C TRP A 62 11.73 -5.18 30.66
N LEU A 63 11.01 -4.06 30.68
CA LEU A 63 10.96 -3.19 31.86
C LEU A 63 10.33 -3.88 33.07
N ARG A 64 9.29 -4.68 32.87
CA ARG A 64 8.59 -5.36 33.98
C ARG A 64 9.47 -6.36 34.74
N GLN A 65 10.55 -6.84 34.11
CA GLN A 65 11.55 -7.69 34.77
C GLN A 65 12.48 -6.91 35.71
N GLN A 66 12.57 -5.58 35.56
CA GLN A 66 13.52 -4.73 36.27
C GLN A 66 12.84 -3.79 37.26
N ILE A 67 11.64 -3.31 36.95
CA ILE A 67 10.95 -2.27 37.70
C ILE A 67 9.49 -2.62 37.99
N SER A 68 8.87 -1.85 38.89
CA SER A 68 7.46 -2.00 39.22
C SER A 68 6.57 -1.74 37.99
N GLU A 69 5.37 -2.30 37.99
CA GLU A 69 4.42 -2.15 36.87
C GLU A 69 4.10 -0.69 36.56
N LYS A 70 3.86 0.09 37.61
CA LYS A 70 3.50 1.51 37.51
C LYS A 70 4.63 2.32 36.86
N GLU A 71 5.87 2.02 37.18
CA GLU A 71 7.04 2.68 36.58
C GLU A 71 7.28 2.22 35.14
N ALA A 72 7.13 0.92 34.86
CA ALA A 72 7.23 0.38 33.50
C ALA A 72 6.21 1.01 32.55
N VAL A 73 4.97 1.17 33.00
CA VAL A 73 3.93 1.86 32.23
C VAL A 73 4.30 3.32 32.00
N GLN A 74 4.74 4.05 33.03
CA GLN A 74 5.13 5.45 32.89
C GLN A 74 6.29 5.64 31.89
N GLN A 75 7.32 4.79 31.94
CA GLN A 75 8.44 4.84 30.99
C GLN A 75 7.99 4.52 29.56
N VAL A 76 7.15 3.50 29.36
CA VAL A 76 6.62 3.16 28.03
C VAL A 76 5.76 4.30 27.48
N LEU A 77 4.93 4.92 28.30
CA LEU A 77 4.12 6.07 27.90
C LEU A 77 5.01 7.27 27.55
N ALA A 78 6.05 7.56 28.34
CA ALA A 78 7.00 8.63 28.05
C ALA A 78 7.74 8.40 26.71
N GLU A 79 8.12 7.16 26.40
CA GLU A 79 8.88 6.81 25.19
C GLU A 79 8.02 6.79 23.91
N TYR A 80 6.79 6.25 23.99
CA TYR A 80 5.96 5.97 22.81
C TYR A 80 4.72 6.86 22.66
N ALA A 81 4.35 7.60 23.70
CA ALA A 81 3.21 8.51 23.72
C ALA A 81 3.53 9.78 24.55
N PRO A 82 4.57 10.57 24.17
CA PRO A 82 4.91 11.81 24.85
C PRO A 82 3.74 12.79 24.71
N GLY A 83 3.04 13.06 25.80
CA GLY A 83 1.76 13.78 25.82
C GLY A 83 0.62 13.02 26.52
N TYR A 84 0.79 11.72 26.76
CA TYR A 84 -0.10 10.93 27.63
C TYR A 84 0.30 11.00 29.11
N SER A 85 1.36 11.74 29.45
CA SER A 85 1.87 11.88 30.80
C SER A 85 1.01 12.85 31.62
N LYS A 86 0.08 12.29 32.40
CA LYS A 86 -0.62 12.87 33.56
C LYS A 86 -1.03 14.35 33.41
N GLN A 87 -2.25 14.56 32.93
CA GLN A 87 -3.14 15.55 33.56
C GLN A 87 -3.63 15.00 34.89
#